data_AF-A0AAN8IRJ5-F1
#
_entry.id   AF-A0AAN8IRJ5-F1
#
_cell.length_a   1.000
_cell.length_b   1.000
_cell.length_c   1.000
_cell.angle_alpha   90.00
_cell.angle_beta   90.00
_cell.angle_gamma   90.00
#
_symmetry.space_group_name_H-M   'P 1'
#
loop_
_entity.id
_entity.type
_entity.pdbx_description
1 polymer ?
#
loop_
_entity_poly.entity_id
_entity_poly.type
_entity_poly.pdbx_seq_one_letter_code
_entity_poly.pdbx_strand_id
1 'polypeptide(L)'
;MGMLEFACGGLLADLQRATISAQAFYAENNEPPKTRSPWILKRLYEWSNRAKRREIIKHVQAALETSVDHELEDDELEKLLPVSWEEMFEGPLMELSSQKQKYLQAVWELFHSELKFLHHQLLVLRNVYKEPLKKCQVEGCLLTVEPDLLFGNLDQLCRISRGFCQTFLNLLQSVNREGTDYDCTDLVVKLFEKFSKGPSTISAYQAYCINYKATMEYLGSIRQKEERFTEFERICLADERCFRLQLEDLLIAPLQRITRLPILLREIHRYTEDPENKAKVEKNLLAHPRRKLIHEGALELVENGRTVDCYAFLFNDMFVLSKTKKCPNKLRVVSFYVMFLAVRSSYRGIRDTKHSDAHSCPEIGEIRSYMEKERMNLDKGD
;
A
#
# COMPACT_ATOMS: atom_id res chain seq x y z
N MET A 1 53.52 -6.85 2.62
CA MET A 1 53.01 -5.62 1.98
C MET A 1 53.21 -5.76 0.48
N GLY A 2 52.11 -5.78 -0.28
CA GLY A 2 52.09 -5.72 -1.75
C GLY A 2 52.08 -7.07 -2.48
N MET A 3 50.93 -7.40 -3.11
CA MET A 3 50.72 -8.29 -4.28
C MET A 3 49.52 -9.25 -4.16
N LEU A 4 48.35 -8.79 -3.70
CA LEU A 4 47.11 -9.59 -3.83
C LEU A 4 45.84 -8.80 -4.19
N GLU A 5 45.92 -7.49 -4.48
CA GLU A 5 44.72 -6.66 -4.70
C GLU A 5 44.42 -6.23 -6.15
N PHE A 6 45.22 -6.60 -7.16
CA PHE A 6 45.01 -6.11 -8.54
C PHE A 6 44.37 -7.09 -9.54
N ALA A 7 44.03 -8.32 -9.14
CA ALA A 7 43.58 -9.35 -10.09
C ALA A 7 42.05 -9.47 -10.27
N CYS A 8 41.23 -8.93 -9.35
CA CYS A 8 39.79 -9.20 -9.36
C CYS A 8 38.98 -8.29 -10.32
N GLY A 9 39.46 -7.07 -10.60
CA GLY A 9 38.78 -6.12 -11.50
C GLY A 9 38.91 -6.50 -12.99
N GLY A 10 40.03 -7.11 -13.38
CA GLY A 10 40.26 -7.54 -14.77
C GLY A 10 39.35 -8.70 -15.18
N LEU A 11 39.18 -9.68 -14.29
CA LEU A 11 38.36 -10.86 -14.57
C LEU A 11 36.88 -10.51 -14.79
N LEU A 12 36.34 -9.56 -14.01
CA LEU A 12 34.95 -9.12 -14.13
C LEU A 12 34.73 -8.34 -15.43
N ALA A 13 35.67 -7.44 -15.79
CA ALA A 13 35.64 -6.69 -17.04
C ALA A 13 35.80 -7.60 -18.27
N ASP A 14 36.62 -8.65 -18.17
CA ASP A 14 36.78 -9.67 -19.20
C ASP A 14 35.52 -10.56 -19.32
N LEU A 15 34.88 -10.89 -18.19
CA LEU A 15 33.61 -11.63 -18.16
C LEU A 15 32.45 -10.83 -18.76
N GLN A 16 32.43 -9.52 -18.50
CA GLN A 16 31.44 -8.60 -19.03
C GLN A 16 31.63 -8.40 -20.54
N ARG A 17 32.88 -8.24 -21.02
CA ARG A 17 33.20 -8.24 -22.46
C ARG A 17 32.83 -9.56 -23.14
N ALA A 18 33.07 -10.70 -22.49
CA ALA A 18 32.66 -12.00 -23.00
C ALA A 18 31.12 -12.15 -23.06
N THR A 19 30.39 -11.59 -22.09
CA THR A 19 28.92 -11.59 -22.08
C THR A 19 28.36 -10.72 -23.21
N ILE A 20 28.89 -9.52 -23.42
CA ILE A 20 28.48 -8.59 -24.49
C ILE A 20 28.78 -9.21 -25.86
N SER A 21 29.95 -9.84 -26.02
CA SER A 21 30.31 -10.55 -27.24
C SER A 21 29.39 -11.74 -27.53
N ALA A 22 28.94 -12.47 -26.49
CA ALA A 22 27.97 -13.54 -26.63
C ALA A 22 26.57 -13.02 -27.01
N GLN A 23 26.11 -11.91 -26.43
CA GLN A 23 24.82 -11.29 -26.77
C GLN A 23 24.80 -10.78 -28.22
N ALA A 24 25.88 -10.14 -28.69
CA ALA A 24 26.02 -9.72 -30.07
C ALA A 24 26.03 -10.92 -31.04
N PHE A 25 26.67 -12.04 -30.66
CA PHE A 25 26.73 -13.26 -31.46
C PHE A 25 25.36 -13.87 -31.76
N TYR A 26 24.42 -13.80 -30.82
CA TYR A 26 23.04 -14.30 -31.01
C TYR A 26 22.12 -13.28 -31.71
N ALA A 27 22.48 -11.99 -31.75
CA ALA A 27 21.69 -10.95 -32.37
C ALA A 27 21.94 -10.79 -33.88
N GLU A 28 23.13 -11.14 -34.38
CA GLU A 28 23.53 -10.82 -35.77
C GLU A 28 23.69 -12.01 -36.73
N ASN A 29 23.65 -13.28 -36.31
CA ASN A 29 24.00 -14.39 -37.21
C ASN A 29 22.86 -15.41 -37.41
N ASN A 30 22.26 -15.39 -38.60
CA ASN A 30 21.41 -16.46 -39.13
C ASN A 30 22.20 -17.65 -39.72
N GLU A 31 23.54 -17.69 -39.59
CA GLU A 31 24.36 -18.83 -39.97
C GLU A 31 25.42 -19.17 -38.90
N PRO A 32 25.55 -20.45 -38.48
CA PRO A 32 26.50 -20.83 -37.44
C PRO A 32 27.93 -21.02 -38.01
N PRO A 33 28.97 -20.35 -37.46
CA PRO A 33 30.35 -20.59 -37.86
C PRO A 33 30.89 -21.91 -37.30
N LYS A 34 31.65 -22.63 -38.12
CA LYS A 34 32.13 -24.02 -37.92
C LYS A 34 33.29 -24.22 -36.93
N THR A 35 33.63 -23.24 -36.09
CA THR A 35 34.86 -23.32 -35.27
C THR A 35 34.68 -22.76 -33.86
N ARG A 36 33.80 -23.38 -33.07
CA ARG A 36 33.85 -23.55 -31.59
C ARG A 36 32.55 -24.18 -31.15
N SER A 37 32.62 -25.24 -30.32
CA SER A 37 31.45 -26.05 -30.00
C SER A 37 30.39 -25.22 -29.26
N PRO A 38 29.16 -25.03 -29.81
CA PRO A 38 28.12 -24.17 -29.24
C PRO A 38 27.75 -24.49 -27.79
N TRP A 39 27.98 -25.74 -27.35
CA TRP A 39 27.73 -26.18 -25.99
C TRP A 39 28.69 -25.55 -24.96
N ILE A 40 29.93 -25.21 -25.35
CA ILE A 40 30.92 -24.61 -24.44
C ILE A 40 30.54 -23.17 -24.15
N LEU A 41 30.16 -22.40 -25.18
CA LEU A 41 29.69 -21.02 -25.02
C LEU A 41 28.39 -20.97 -24.20
N LYS A 42 27.45 -21.88 -24.47
CA LYS A 42 26.25 -22.05 -23.65
C LYS A 42 26.60 -22.34 -22.19
N ARG A 43 27.51 -23.26 -21.93
CA ARG A 43 27.96 -23.61 -20.57
C ARG A 43 28.68 -22.46 -19.86
N LEU A 44 29.51 -21.69 -20.57
CA LEU A 44 30.17 -20.50 -20.03
C LEU A 44 29.18 -19.38 -19.72
N TYR A 45 28.20 -19.16 -20.59
CA TYR A 45 27.09 -18.23 -20.35
C TYR A 45 26.28 -18.62 -19.11
N GLU A 46 25.89 -19.90 -19.00
CA GLU A 46 25.21 -20.45 -17.81
C GLU A 46 26.06 -20.33 -16.54
N TRP A 47 27.38 -20.54 -16.63
CA TRP A 47 28.30 -20.38 -15.50
C TRP A 47 28.41 -18.91 -15.06
N SER A 48 28.53 -17.97 -16.01
CA SER A 48 28.54 -16.53 -15.76
C SER A 48 27.25 -16.06 -15.10
N ASN A 49 26.08 -16.47 -15.61
CA ASN A 49 24.80 -16.12 -15.00
C ASN A 49 24.64 -16.70 -13.59
N ARG A 50 25.13 -17.93 -13.36
CA ARG A 50 25.15 -18.52 -12.02
C ARG A 50 26.05 -17.76 -11.06
N ALA A 51 27.21 -17.28 -11.52
CA ALA A 51 28.10 -16.46 -10.71
C ALA A 51 27.45 -15.11 -10.35
N LYS A 52 26.90 -14.39 -11.33
CA LYS A 52 26.15 -13.13 -11.12
C LYS A 52 24.98 -13.30 -10.16
N ARG A 53 24.24 -14.42 -10.27
CA ARG A 53 23.14 -14.73 -9.36
C ARG A 53 23.61 -14.92 -7.91
N ARG A 54 24.72 -15.63 -7.71
CA ARG A 54 25.32 -15.82 -6.37
C ARG A 54 25.80 -14.51 -5.76
N GLU A 55 26.36 -13.64 -6.58
CA GLU A 55 26.79 -12.30 -6.17
C GLU A 55 25.60 -11.47 -5.69
N ILE A 56 24.51 -11.40 -6.46
CA ILE A 56 23.27 -10.74 -6.02
C ILE A 56 22.74 -11.35 -4.73
N ILE A 57 22.66 -12.68 -4.61
CA ILE A 57 22.19 -13.33 -3.38
C ILE A 57 23.00 -12.86 -2.17
N LYS A 58 24.33 -12.85 -2.29
CA LYS A 58 25.22 -12.43 -1.20
C LYS A 58 25.00 -10.97 -0.81
N HIS A 59 24.94 -10.06 -1.77
CA HIS A 59 24.74 -8.63 -1.52
C HIS A 59 23.38 -8.36 -0.88
N VAL A 60 22.31 -8.99 -1.37
CA VAL A 60 20.96 -8.80 -0.83
C VAL A 60 20.84 -9.34 0.58
N GLN A 61 21.39 -10.53 0.86
CA GLN A 61 21.39 -11.10 2.21
C GLN A 61 22.16 -10.21 3.20
N ALA A 62 23.36 -9.75 2.82
CA ALA A 62 24.13 -8.81 3.64
C ALA A 62 23.38 -7.47 3.85
N ALA A 63 22.70 -6.98 2.82
CA ALA A 63 21.89 -5.78 2.91
C ALA A 63 20.70 -5.95 3.86
N LEU A 64 20.02 -7.10 3.84
CA LEU A 64 18.90 -7.44 4.72
C LEU A 64 19.31 -7.61 6.19
N GLU A 65 20.49 -8.16 6.45
CA GLU A 65 21.03 -8.32 7.81
C GLU A 65 21.44 -6.97 8.42
N THR A 66 21.93 -6.06 7.58
CA THR A 66 22.43 -4.76 8.06
C THR A 66 21.38 -3.65 7.97
N SER A 67 20.24 -3.83 7.29
CA SER A 67 19.21 -2.78 7.03
C SER A 67 18.36 -2.40 8.24
N VAL A 68 18.80 -2.72 9.45
CA VAL A 68 18.20 -2.27 10.70
C VAL A 68 18.45 -0.77 10.83
N ASP A 69 17.42 0.04 10.60
CA ASP A 69 17.46 1.50 10.68
C ASP A 69 16.67 1.97 11.90
N HIS A 70 17.43 2.36 12.93
CA HIS A 70 16.96 2.74 14.26
C HIS A 70 16.09 4.02 14.28
N GLU A 71 16.02 4.82 13.20
CA GLU A 71 15.20 6.03 13.21
C GLU A 71 13.68 5.74 13.27
N LEU A 72 13.27 4.58 12.75
CA LEU A 72 11.85 4.21 12.61
C LEU A 72 11.48 2.86 13.23
N GLU A 73 12.45 2.12 13.79
CA GLU A 73 12.15 1.00 14.69
C GLU A 73 11.66 1.57 16.02
N ASP A 74 10.43 1.20 16.35
CA ASP A 74 9.80 1.50 17.62
C ASP A 74 9.45 0.16 18.24
N ASP A 75 10.42 -0.45 18.92
CA ASP A 75 10.28 -1.76 19.56
C ASP A 75 9.06 -1.79 20.50
N GLU A 76 8.64 -0.64 21.02
CA GLU A 76 7.45 -0.51 21.86
C GLU A 76 6.15 -0.69 21.06
N LEU A 77 6.07 -0.18 19.83
CA LEU A 77 4.90 -0.39 18.97
C LEU A 77 4.80 -1.84 18.51
N GLU A 78 5.92 -2.48 18.17
CA GLU A 78 5.91 -3.87 17.71
C GLU A 78 5.38 -4.82 18.78
N LYS A 79 5.73 -4.58 20.06
CA LYS A 79 5.22 -5.34 21.21
C LYS A 79 3.71 -5.30 21.38
N LEU A 80 3.02 -4.34 20.75
CA LEU A 80 1.56 -4.21 20.79
C LEU A 80 0.84 -5.04 19.71
N LEU A 81 1.57 -5.64 18.76
CA LEU A 81 0.97 -6.51 17.73
C LEU A 81 0.22 -7.74 18.30
N PRO A 82 0.71 -8.45 19.33
CA PRO A 82 -0.04 -9.56 19.92
C PRO A 82 -1.13 -9.13 20.91
N VAL A 83 -1.14 -7.86 21.36
CA VAL A 83 -1.98 -7.37 22.45
C VAL A 83 -3.46 -7.36 22.04
N SER A 84 -4.30 -8.01 22.84
CA SER A 84 -5.75 -8.05 22.60
C SER A 84 -6.44 -6.76 23.07
N TRP A 85 -7.71 -6.57 22.68
CA TRP A 85 -8.49 -5.45 23.20
C TRP A 85 -8.70 -5.57 24.72
N GLU A 86 -8.79 -6.79 25.27
CA GLU A 86 -8.94 -6.97 26.71
C GLU A 86 -7.71 -6.51 27.49
N GLU A 87 -6.52 -6.75 26.96
CA GLU A 87 -5.26 -6.34 27.58
C GLU A 87 -5.00 -4.84 27.41
N MET A 88 -5.50 -4.24 26.34
CA MET A 88 -5.27 -2.83 26.01
C MET A 88 -6.10 -1.85 26.87
N PHE A 89 -7.30 -2.26 27.29
CA PHE A 89 -8.16 -1.47 28.16
C PHE A 89 -8.11 -2.02 29.59
N GLU A 90 -7.32 -1.38 30.45
CA GLU A 90 -7.10 -1.82 31.84
C GLU A 90 -8.37 -1.65 32.69
N GLY A 91 -9.18 -2.70 32.92
CA GLY A 91 -10.37 -2.64 33.80
C GLY A 91 -11.29 -3.87 33.83
N PRO A 92 -12.42 -3.83 34.57
CA PRO A 92 -13.39 -4.92 34.67
C PRO A 92 -14.28 -4.99 33.41
N LEU A 93 -13.68 -5.25 32.24
CA LEU A 93 -14.35 -5.24 30.94
C LEU A 93 -15.55 -6.20 30.83
N MET A 94 -15.54 -7.26 31.64
CA MET A 94 -16.61 -8.25 31.72
C MET A 94 -17.90 -7.72 32.36
N GLU A 95 -17.83 -6.61 33.09
CA GLU A 95 -18.99 -5.94 33.71
C GLU A 95 -19.66 -4.94 32.76
N LEU A 96 -19.02 -4.62 31.63
CA LEU A 96 -19.55 -3.70 30.62
C LEU A 96 -20.67 -4.35 29.80
N SER A 97 -21.56 -3.51 29.25
CA SER A 97 -22.60 -3.97 28.34
C SER A 97 -21.99 -4.60 27.07
N SER A 98 -22.70 -5.56 26.46
CA SER A 98 -22.26 -6.17 25.19
C SER A 98 -22.04 -5.14 24.08
N GLN A 99 -22.81 -4.04 24.10
CA GLN A 99 -22.67 -2.95 23.15
C GLN A 99 -21.39 -2.14 23.40
N LYS A 100 -21.05 -1.85 24.66
CA LYS A 100 -19.81 -1.15 25.03
C LYS A 100 -18.57 -1.99 24.71
N GLN A 101 -18.62 -3.30 24.92
CA GLN A 101 -17.53 -4.21 24.52
C GLN A 101 -17.27 -4.15 23.01
N LYS A 102 -18.33 -4.19 22.19
CA LYS A 102 -18.22 -4.05 20.72
C LYS A 102 -17.67 -2.67 20.31
N TYR A 103 -18.04 -1.62 21.04
CA TYR A 103 -17.48 -0.28 20.81
C TYR A 103 -15.97 -0.25 21.08
N LEU A 104 -15.51 -0.75 22.22
CA LEU A 104 -14.08 -0.80 22.56
C LEU A 104 -13.31 -1.69 21.58
N GLN A 105 -13.89 -2.82 21.17
CA GLN A 105 -13.32 -3.69 20.16
C GLN A 105 -13.17 -2.97 18.80
N ALA A 106 -14.15 -2.15 18.39
CA ALA A 106 -14.07 -1.37 17.16
C ALA A 106 -12.97 -0.28 17.24
N VAL A 107 -12.81 0.36 18.40
CA VAL A 107 -11.74 1.34 18.65
C VAL A 107 -10.36 0.67 18.65
N TRP A 108 -10.23 -0.50 19.27
CA TRP A 108 -9.02 -1.31 19.22
C TRP A 108 -8.71 -1.75 17.79
N GLU A 109 -9.70 -2.23 17.03
CA GLU A 109 -9.50 -2.68 15.64
C GLU A 109 -9.01 -1.53 14.75
N LEU A 110 -9.46 -0.29 14.97
CA LEU A 110 -8.93 0.89 14.29
C LEU A 110 -7.42 1.04 14.51
N PHE A 111 -6.97 0.96 15.76
CA PHE A 111 -5.56 1.06 16.13
C PHE A 111 -4.75 -0.14 15.64
N HIS A 112 -5.20 -1.35 15.97
CA HIS A 112 -4.50 -2.59 15.67
C HIS A 112 -4.32 -2.80 14.16
N SER A 113 -5.34 -2.42 13.38
CA SER A 113 -5.23 -2.45 11.92
C SER A 113 -4.27 -1.38 11.36
N GLU A 114 -4.08 -0.24 12.02
CA GLU A 114 -3.00 0.71 11.65
C GLU A 114 -1.64 0.12 12.00
N LEU A 115 -1.50 -0.49 13.18
CA LEU A 115 -0.26 -1.09 13.64
C LEU A 115 0.21 -2.21 12.71
N LYS A 116 -0.71 -3.08 12.29
CA LYS A 116 -0.47 -4.10 11.25
C LYS A 116 -0.08 -3.49 9.92
N PHE A 117 -0.75 -2.41 9.49
CA PHE A 117 -0.41 -1.70 8.26
C PHE A 117 1.00 -1.11 8.32
N LEU A 118 1.39 -0.50 9.46
CA LEU A 118 2.73 0.01 9.68
C LEU A 118 3.77 -1.11 9.64
N HIS A 119 3.67 -2.10 10.54
CA HIS A 119 4.73 -3.10 10.72
C HIS A 119 4.76 -4.16 9.63
N HIS A 120 3.61 -4.71 9.22
CA HIS A 120 3.58 -5.84 8.29
C HIS A 120 3.49 -5.41 6.82
N GLN A 121 3.31 -4.12 6.53
CA GLN A 121 3.20 -3.63 5.15
C GLN A 121 4.19 -2.50 4.85
N LEU A 122 4.09 -1.35 5.52
CA LEU A 122 4.95 -0.20 5.23
C LEU A 122 6.42 -0.45 5.59
N LEU A 123 6.69 -0.94 6.81
CA LEU A 123 8.05 -1.22 7.27
C LEU A 123 8.66 -2.41 6.55
N VAL A 124 7.88 -3.40 6.16
CA VAL A 124 8.35 -4.48 5.27
C VAL A 124 8.78 -3.90 3.92
N LEU A 125 7.92 -3.10 3.28
CA LEU A 125 8.22 -2.48 1.99
C LEU A 125 9.48 -1.59 2.07
N ARG A 126 9.69 -0.90 3.20
CA ARG A 126 10.89 -0.09 3.42
C ARG A 126 12.12 -0.95 3.71
N ASN A 127 12.09 -1.78 4.75
CA ASN A 127 13.26 -2.41 5.35
C ASN A 127 13.68 -3.71 4.64
N VAL A 128 12.77 -4.35 3.90
CA VAL A 128 13.03 -5.58 3.15
C VAL A 128 13.26 -5.29 1.66
N TYR A 129 12.66 -4.23 1.12
CA TYR A 129 12.81 -3.89 -0.31
C TYR A 129 13.60 -2.60 -0.51
N LYS A 130 13.06 -1.44 -0.11
CA LYS A 130 13.65 -0.14 -0.46
C LYS A 130 15.08 0.07 0.06
N GLU A 131 15.31 -0.14 1.35
CA GLU A 131 16.62 0.09 1.96
C GLU A 131 17.66 -0.96 1.54
N PRO A 132 17.33 -2.27 1.48
CA PRO A 132 18.23 -3.26 0.90
C PRO A 132 18.57 -2.99 -0.57
N LEU A 133 17.62 -2.48 -1.37
CA LEU A 133 17.89 -2.07 -2.75
C LEU A 133 18.95 -0.96 -2.80
N LYS A 134 18.77 0.11 -2.03
CA LYS A 134 19.73 1.22 -1.95
C LYS A 134 21.12 0.75 -1.50
N LYS A 135 21.18 -0.16 -0.52
CA LYS A 135 22.45 -0.73 -0.06
C LYS A 135 23.15 -1.55 -1.16
N CYS A 136 22.40 -2.39 -1.87
CA CYS A 136 22.92 -3.08 -3.04
C CYS A 136 23.48 -2.09 -4.08
N GLN A 137 22.86 -0.92 -4.26
CA GLN A 137 23.35 0.13 -5.16
C GLN A 137 24.67 0.74 -4.72
N VAL A 138 24.87 0.96 -3.42
CA VAL A 138 26.17 1.41 -2.87
C VAL A 138 27.27 0.39 -3.18
N GLU A 139 26.94 -0.90 -3.17
CA GLU A 139 27.86 -1.99 -3.51
C GLU A 139 28.00 -2.23 -5.03
N GLY A 140 27.38 -1.40 -5.88
CA GLY A 140 27.49 -1.46 -7.34
C GLY A 140 26.49 -2.40 -8.03
N CYS A 141 25.50 -2.94 -7.31
CA CYS A 141 24.44 -3.80 -7.82
C CYS A 141 23.15 -3.02 -8.08
N LEU A 142 22.30 -3.46 -9.02
CA LEU A 142 20.95 -2.90 -9.25
C LEU A 142 20.91 -1.38 -9.55
N LEU A 143 22.00 -0.82 -10.10
CA LEU A 143 22.14 0.61 -10.41
C LEU A 143 21.13 1.15 -11.43
N THR A 144 20.48 0.27 -12.20
CA THR A 144 19.49 0.60 -13.23
C THR A 144 18.07 0.75 -12.66
N VAL A 145 17.86 0.41 -11.39
CA VAL A 145 16.56 0.48 -10.72
C VAL A 145 16.47 1.80 -9.97
N GLU A 146 15.42 2.58 -10.22
CA GLU A 146 15.18 3.87 -9.59
C GLU A 146 14.27 3.69 -8.37
N PRO A 147 14.77 3.79 -7.12
CA PRO A 147 13.98 3.52 -5.93
C PRO A 147 12.79 4.48 -5.77
N ASP A 148 12.95 5.74 -6.16
CA ASP A 148 11.90 6.75 -6.04
C ASP A 148 10.72 6.50 -7.00
N LEU A 149 10.99 5.90 -8.17
CA LEU A 149 9.93 5.50 -9.10
C LEU A 149 9.16 4.26 -8.63
N LEU A 150 9.80 3.41 -7.82
CA LEU A 150 9.20 2.17 -7.34
C LEU A 150 8.47 2.34 -6.00
N PHE A 151 9.00 3.16 -5.09
CA PHE A 151 8.46 3.31 -3.74
C PHE A 151 7.84 4.68 -3.46
N GLY A 152 8.05 5.67 -4.34
CA GLY A 152 7.49 7.01 -4.20
C GLY A 152 7.81 7.64 -2.84
N ASN A 153 6.81 8.26 -2.22
CA ASN A 153 6.91 8.93 -0.92
C ASN A 153 6.70 7.97 0.28
N LEU A 154 7.14 6.71 0.18
CA LEU A 154 6.98 5.69 1.22
C LEU A 154 7.38 6.16 2.64
N ASP A 155 8.52 6.84 2.78
CA ASP A 155 9.02 7.24 4.11
C ASP A 155 8.06 8.24 4.79
N GLN A 156 7.39 9.07 3.99
CA GLN A 156 6.38 10.00 4.49
C GLN A 156 5.16 9.23 5.01
N LEU A 157 4.73 8.18 4.31
CA LEU A 157 3.62 7.32 4.75
C LEU A 157 3.97 6.57 6.04
N CYS A 158 5.20 6.04 6.16
CA CYS A 158 5.68 5.41 7.40
C CYS A 158 5.59 6.38 8.60
N ARG A 159 6.04 7.63 8.42
CA ARG A 159 5.98 8.66 9.47
C ARG A 159 4.55 9.02 9.86
N ILE A 160 3.65 9.14 8.87
CA ILE A 160 2.22 9.42 9.12
C ILE A 160 1.59 8.29 9.93
N SER A 161 1.79 7.04 9.51
CA SER A 161 1.21 5.87 10.16
C SER A 161 1.76 5.68 11.58
N ARG A 162 3.08 5.82 11.78
CA ARG A 162 3.70 5.83 13.12
C ARG A 162 3.13 6.95 13.99
N GLY A 163 3.00 8.17 13.43
CA GLY A 163 2.41 9.30 14.13
C GLY A 163 0.96 9.08 14.56
N PHE A 164 0.17 8.36 13.74
CA PHE A 164 -1.18 7.92 14.11
C PHE A 164 -1.14 6.98 15.32
N CYS A 165 -0.34 5.92 15.27
CA CYS A 165 -0.20 4.96 16.38
C CYS A 165 0.24 5.65 17.68
N GLN A 166 1.27 6.50 17.62
CA GLN A 166 1.76 7.20 18.81
C GLN A 166 0.72 8.16 19.38
N THR A 167 0.00 8.88 18.51
CA THR A 167 -1.07 9.78 18.93
C THR A 167 -2.19 9.00 19.60
N PHE A 168 -2.56 7.84 19.05
CA PHE A 168 -3.56 6.97 19.65
C PHE A 168 -3.14 6.56 21.07
N LEU A 169 -1.93 6.03 21.25
CA LEU A 169 -1.45 5.58 22.56
C LEU A 169 -1.39 6.71 23.59
N ASN A 170 -0.92 7.89 23.18
CA ASN A 170 -0.87 9.06 24.05
C ASN A 170 -2.28 9.49 24.52
N LEU A 171 -3.30 9.38 23.65
CA LEU A 171 -4.69 9.70 24.00
C LEU A 171 -5.35 8.58 24.81
N LEU A 172 -4.97 7.32 24.59
CA LEU A 172 -5.47 6.18 25.36
C LEU A 172 -5.10 6.28 26.84
N GLN A 173 -3.90 6.78 27.15
CA GLN A 173 -3.46 6.98 28.54
C GLN A 173 -4.42 7.86 29.35
N SER A 174 -5.04 8.89 28.74
CA SER A 174 -6.07 9.68 29.43
C SER A 174 -7.35 8.88 29.70
N VAL A 175 -7.76 8.04 28.74
CA VAL A 175 -8.96 7.19 28.89
C VAL A 175 -8.80 6.18 30.02
N ASN A 176 -7.64 5.51 30.09
CA ASN A 176 -7.36 4.52 31.14
C ASN A 176 -7.27 5.16 32.55
N ARG A 177 -6.86 6.43 32.67
CA ARG A 177 -6.81 7.14 33.96
C ARG A 177 -8.20 7.52 34.50
N GLU A 178 -9.16 7.82 33.63
CA GLU A 178 -10.53 8.19 34.01
C GLU A 178 -11.37 6.96 34.40
N GLY A 179 -10.99 5.76 33.93
CA GLY A 179 -11.17 4.45 34.58
C GLY A 179 -12.60 3.92 34.79
N THR A 180 -13.64 4.69 34.48
CA THR A 180 -15.01 4.35 34.90
C THR A 180 -16.00 4.14 33.76
N ASP A 181 -15.80 4.76 32.59
CA ASP A 181 -16.68 4.55 31.42
C ASP A 181 -15.93 4.27 30.09
N TYR A 182 -14.60 4.36 30.01
CA TYR A 182 -13.84 4.13 28.75
C TYR A 182 -14.44 4.83 27.52
N ASP A 183 -14.95 6.06 27.66
CA ASP A 183 -15.42 6.82 26.52
C ASP A 183 -14.23 7.24 25.64
N CYS A 184 -14.11 6.58 24.48
CA CYS A 184 -13.05 6.82 23.52
C CYS A 184 -13.44 7.86 22.46
N THR A 185 -14.62 8.51 22.58
CA THR A 185 -15.13 9.43 21.56
C THR A 185 -14.16 10.59 21.34
N ASP A 186 -13.72 11.19 22.43
CA ASP A 186 -12.76 12.30 22.41
C ASP A 186 -11.40 11.90 21.86
N LEU A 187 -10.97 10.66 22.14
CA LEU A 187 -9.77 10.07 21.57
C LEU A 187 -9.89 9.97 20.05
N VAL A 188 -10.97 9.37 19.55
CA VAL A 188 -11.20 9.17 18.10
C VAL A 188 -11.29 10.51 17.38
N VAL A 189 -12.02 11.47 17.94
CA VAL A 189 -12.14 12.83 17.38
C VAL A 189 -10.77 13.51 17.30
N LYS A 190 -10.02 13.58 18.41
CA LYS A 190 -8.70 14.23 18.43
C LYS A 190 -7.70 13.54 17.51
N LEU A 191 -7.76 12.22 17.40
CA LEU A 191 -6.91 11.42 16.52
C LEU A 191 -7.13 11.79 15.06
N PHE A 192 -8.39 11.80 14.59
CA PHE A 192 -8.71 12.13 13.20
C PHE A 192 -8.59 13.62 12.89
N GLU A 193 -8.82 14.49 13.87
CA GLU A 193 -8.48 15.91 13.74
C GLU A 193 -6.99 16.09 13.50
N LYS A 194 -6.11 15.45 14.28
CA LYS A 194 -4.66 15.53 14.07
C LYS A 194 -4.23 14.89 12.75
N PHE A 195 -4.82 13.74 12.40
CA PHE A 195 -4.55 13.05 11.14
C PHE A 195 -4.93 13.92 9.92
N SER A 196 -6.04 14.65 10.00
CA SER A 196 -6.59 15.45 8.88
C SER A 196 -6.11 16.91 8.85
N LYS A 197 -5.72 17.50 9.99
CA LYS A 197 -5.21 18.87 10.08
C LYS A 197 -3.84 19.06 9.43
N GLY A 198 -3.11 17.98 9.17
CA GLY A 198 -1.86 18.04 8.41
C GLY A 198 -2.13 18.17 6.91
N PRO A 199 -1.86 19.32 6.24
CA PRO A 199 -1.85 19.38 4.78
C PRO A 199 -0.90 18.32 4.16
N SER A 200 0.07 17.83 4.96
CA SER A 200 0.98 16.75 4.61
C SER A 200 0.32 15.37 4.49
N THR A 201 -0.72 15.02 5.26
CA THR A 201 -1.26 13.65 5.27
C THR A 201 -2.05 13.36 4.00
N ILE A 202 -3.07 14.19 3.72
CA ILE A 202 -3.91 14.06 2.53
C ILE A 202 -3.04 14.20 1.27
N SER A 203 -2.14 15.18 1.24
CA SER A 203 -1.20 15.38 0.13
C SER A 203 -0.28 14.16 -0.08
N ALA A 204 0.22 13.53 1.00
CA ALA A 204 1.06 12.34 0.89
C ALA A 204 0.33 11.16 0.26
N TYR A 205 -0.87 10.83 0.76
CA TYR A 205 -1.67 9.75 0.19
C TYR A 205 -2.12 10.07 -1.25
N GLN A 206 -2.48 11.33 -1.54
CA GLN A 206 -2.83 11.76 -2.89
C GLN A 206 -1.65 11.58 -3.86
N ALA A 207 -0.45 12.02 -3.49
CA ALA A 207 0.75 11.87 -4.30
C ALA A 207 1.06 10.39 -4.58
N TYR A 208 0.95 9.54 -3.57
CA TYR A 208 1.15 8.10 -3.72
C TYR A 208 0.10 7.49 -4.67
N CYS A 209 -1.19 7.80 -4.48
CA CYS A 209 -2.29 7.28 -5.29
C CYS A 209 -2.18 7.69 -6.77
N ILE A 210 -1.81 8.94 -7.05
CA ILE A 210 -1.65 9.44 -8.43
C ILE A 210 -0.53 8.68 -9.15
N ASN A 211 0.57 8.40 -8.46
CA ASN A 211 1.74 7.76 -9.05
C ASN A 211 1.66 6.22 -9.08
N TYR A 212 0.69 5.60 -8.40
CA TYR A 212 0.57 4.15 -8.29
C TYR A 212 0.54 3.44 -9.65
N LYS A 213 -0.21 3.96 -10.63
CA LYS A 213 -0.29 3.35 -11.96
C LYS A 213 1.08 3.34 -12.65
N ALA A 214 1.79 4.46 -12.64
CA ALA A 214 3.12 4.58 -13.22
C ALA A 214 4.13 3.67 -12.50
N THR A 215 4.01 3.56 -11.18
CA THR A 215 4.81 2.65 -10.35
C THR A 215 4.64 1.19 -10.77
N MET A 216 3.39 0.76 -11.01
CA MET A 216 3.10 -0.61 -11.45
C MET A 216 3.58 -0.91 -12.87
N GLU A 217 3.49 0.06 -13.78
CA GLU A 217 4.05 -0.04 -15.14
C GLU A 217 5.58 -0.13 -15.09
N TYR A 218 6.21 0.66 -14.22
CA TYR A 218 7.65 0.61 -13.98
C TYR A 218 8.09 -0.74 -13.42
N LEU A 219 7.40 -1.25 -12.38
CA LEU A 219 7.65 -2.58 -11.81
C LEU A 219 7.56 -3.68 -12.89
N GLY A 220 6.54 -3.63 -13.74
CA GLY A 220 6.41 -4.56 -14.88
C GLY A 220 7.59 -4.47 -15.85
N SER A 221 8.04 -3.25 -16.17
CA SER A 221 9.18 -3.00 -17.06
C SER A 221 10.50 -3.52 -16.47
N ILE A 222 10.79 -3.25 -15.19
CA ILE A 222 12.06 -3.69 -14.57
C ILE A 222 12.14 -5.21 -14.44
N ARG A 223 11.04 -5.90 -14.12
CA ARG A 223 11.00 -7.36 -14.08
C ARG A 223 11.31 -8.01 -15.43
N GLN A 224 10.97 -7.35 -16.54
CA GLN A 224 11.27 -7.85 -17.88
C GLN A 224 12.71 -7.53 -18.32
N LYS A 225 13.23 -6.36 -17.93
CA LYS A 225 14.52 -5.84 -18.42
C LYS A 225 15.71 -6.25 -17.57
N GLU A 226 15.51 -6.52 -16.28
CA GLU A 226 16.61 -6.70 -15.33
C GLU A 226 16.46 -8.01 -14.53
N GLU A 227 17.16 -9.06 -14.96
CA GLU A 227 17.15 -10.37 -14.26
C GLU A 227 17.72 -10.26 -12.84
N ARG A 228 18.64 -9.32 -12.58
CA ARG A 228 19.16 -9.12 -11.21
C ARG A 228 18.07 -8.64 -10.26
N PHE A 229 17.12 -7.84 -10.75
CA PHE A 229 16.00 -7.35 -9.95
C PHE A 229 15.02 -8.47 -9.63
N THR A 230 14.76 -9.39 -10.56
CA THR A 230 13.87 -10.53 -10.27
C THR A 230 14.48 -11.49 -9.25
N GLU A 231 15.81 -11.67 -9.25
CA GLU A 231 16.49 -12.42 -8.20
C GLU A 231 16.47 -11.67 -6.86
N PHE A 232 16.71 -10.36 -6.85
CA PHE A 232 16.57 -9.49 -5.68
C PHE A 232 15.19 -9.66 -5.04
N GLU A 233 14.14 -9.48 -5.84
CA GLU A 233 12.74 -9.61 -5.42
C GLU A 233 12.43 -11.00 -4.85
N ARG A 234 12.97 -12.05 -5.46
CA ARG A 234 12.82 -13.43 -4.98
C ARG A 234 13.44 -13.63 -3.58
N ILE A 235 14.59 -13.02 -3.31
CA ILE A 235 15.26 -13.11 -2.01
C ILE A 235 14.48 -12.33 -0.97
N CYS A 236 14.07 -11.09 -1.29
CA CYS A 236 13.23 -10.27 -0.42
C CYS A 236 11.91 -10.97 -0.07
N LEU A 237 11.25 -11.60 -1.03
CA LEU A 237 10.01 -12.35 -0.80
C LEU A 237 10.20 -13.56 0.14
N ALA A 238 11.40 -14.13 0.19
CA ALA A 238 11.72 -15.24 1.08
C ALA A 238 12.00 -14.79 2.53
N ASP A 239 12.16 -13.50 2.78
CA ASP A 239 12.31 -12.94 4.12
C ASP A 239 11.03 -13.17 4.94
N GLU A 240 11.19 -13.62 6.18
CA GLU A 240 10.06 -13.98 7.05
C GLU A 240 9.17 -12.76 7.37
N ARG A 241 9.76 -11.55 7.40
CA ARG A 241 9.05 -10.30 7.64
C ARG A 241 8.02 -9.99 6.55
N CYS A 242 8.16 -10.56 5.34
CA CYS A 242 7.19 -10.35 4.27
C CYS A 242 5.82 -10.95 4.54
N PHE A 243 5.67 -11.86 5.51
CA PHE A 243 4.41 -12.58 5.78
C PHE A 243 3.78 -13.18 4.51
N ARG A 244 4.61 -13.58 3.54
CA ARG A 244 4.23 -14.10 2.21
C ARG A 244 3.50 -13.11 1.30
N LEU A 245 3.46 -11.82 1.64
CA LEU A 245 2.96 -10.77 0.76
C LEU A 245 3.91 -10.57 -0.42
N GLN A 246 3.37 -10.45 -1.63
CA GLN A 246 4.16 -10.08 -2.80
C GLN A 246 4.46 -8.57 -2.79
N LEU A 247 5.43 -8.13 -3.59
CA LEU A 247 5.76 -6.72 -3.71
C LEU A 247 4.54 -5.88 -4.14
N GLU A 248 3.70 -6.39 -5.04
CA GLU A 248 2.46 -5.73 -5.45
C GLU A 248 1.46 -5.59 -4.30
N ASP A 249 1.35 -6.59 -3.42
CA ASP A 249 0.44 -6.57 -2.28
C ASP A 249 0.87 -5.48 -1.27
N LEU A 250 2.18 -5.29 -1.12
CA LEU A 250 2.75 -4.23 -0.29
C LEU A 250 2.56 -2.84 -0.94
N LEU A 251 2.77 -2.73 -2.26
CA LEU A 251 2.65 -1.46 -2.99
C LEU A 251 1.22 -0.94 -3.05
N ILE A 252 0.20 -1.82 -3.11
CA ILE A 252 -1.21 -1.40 -3.10
C ILE A 252 -1.68 -1.02 -1.69
N ALA A 253 -1.03 -1.49 -0.62
CA ALA A 253 -1.51 -1.36 0.76
C ALA A 253 -1.90 0.07 1.18
N PRO A 254 -1.16 1.14 0.83
CA PRO A 254 -1.58 2.51 1.17
C PRO A 254 -2.92 2.94 0.58
N LEU A 255 -3.24 2.49 -0.65
CA LEU A 255 -4.54 2.74 -1.30
C LEU A 255 -5.66 1.97 -0.58
N GLN A 256 -5.37 0.76 -0.11
CA GLN A 256 -6.32 -0.03 0.67
C GLN A 256 -6.55 0.61 2.04
N ARG A 257 -5.50 1.14 2.67
CA ARG A 257 -5.60 1.72 4.02
C ARG A 257 -6.52 2.94 4.06
N ILE A 258 -6.33 3.89 3.14
CA ILE A 258 -7.12 5.13 3.13
C ILE A 258 -8.61 4.86 2.93
N THR A 259 -8.98 3.78 2.21
CA THR A 259 -10.37 3.37 2.00
C THR A 259 -10.96 2.56 3.16
N ARG A 260 -10.12 1.96 4.00
CA ARG A 260 -10.54 1.19 5.18
C ARG A 260 -10.92 2.11 6.34
N LEU A 261 -10.28 3.27 6.48
CA LEU A 261 -10.51 4.20 7.60
C LEU A 261 -11.98 4.62 7.78
N PRO A 262 -12.74 5.00 6.72
CA PRO A 262 -14.16 5.32 6.88
C PRO A 262 -15.01 4.14 7.36
N ILE A 263 -14.65 2.91 6.98
CA ILE A 263 -15.37 1.69 7.40
C ILE A 263 -15.16 1.44 8.89
N LEU A 264 -13.92 1.59 9.37
CA LEU A 264 -13.57 1.45 10.80
C LEU A 264 -14.26 2.52 11.64
N LEU A 265 -14.28 3.76 11.17
CA LEU A 265 -15.00 4.85 11.84
C LEU A 265 -16.51 4.61 11.91
N ARG A 266 -17.09 4.03 10.86
CA ARG A 266 -18.52 3.69 10.85
C ARG A 266 -18.85 2.60 11.84
N GLU A 267 -17.95 1.64 12.03
CA GLU A 267 -18.11 0.58 13.01
C GLU A 267 -18.11 1.16 14.43
N ILE A 268 -17.18 2.07 14.73
CA ILE A 268 -17.17 2.82 16.00
C ILE A 268 -18.50 3.59 16.18
N HIS A 269 -18.91 4.37 15.18
CA HIS A 269 -20.15 5.14 15.21
C HIS A 269 -21.41 4.27 15.44
N ARG A 270 -21.45 3.07 14.81
CA ARG A 270 -22.55 2.11 15.00
C ARG A 270 -22.69 1.68 16.46
N TYR A 271 -21.56 1.50 17.15
CA TYR A 271 -21.55 0.98 18.51
C TYR A 271 -21.61 2.06 19.60
N THR A 272 -21.34 3.33 19.27
CA THR A 272 -21.53 4.47 20.18
C THR A 272 -23.00 4.58 20.62
N GLU A 273 -23.29 4.59 21.92
CA GLU A 273 -24.66 4.66 22.43
C GLU A 273 -25.18 6.11 22.49
N ASP A 274 -24.40 7.02 23.08
CA ASP A 274 -24.78 8.40 23.31
C ASP A 274 -24.95 9.20 21.99
N PRO A 275 -26.11 9.83 21.75
CA PRO A 275 -26.37 10.63 20.54
C PRO A 275 -25.41 11.80 20.35
N GLU A 276 -24.96 12.45 21.43
CA GLU A 276 -24.03 13.58 21.33
C GLU A 276 -22.66 13.08 20.84
N ASN A 277 -22.18 11.98 21.43
CA ASN A 277 -20.95 11.31 21.01
C ASN A 277 -21.03 10.77 19.58
N LYS A 278 -22.17 10.20 19.17
CA LYS A 278 -22.41 9.81 17.77
C LYS A 278 -22.22 11.00 16.82
N ALA A 279 -22.84 12.15 17.12
CA ALA A 279 -22.70 13.35 16.30
C ALA A 279 -21.25 13.86 16.22
N LYS A 280 -20.49 13.75 17.32
CA LYS A 280 -19.05 14.08 17.35
C LYS A 280 -18.22 13.17 16.44
N VAL A 281 -18.47 11.85 16.45
CA VAL A 281 -17.81 10.89 15.55
C VAL A 281 -18.26 11.10 14.11
N GLU A 282 -19.55 11.36 13.86
CA GLU A 282 -20.12 11.62 12.53
C GLU A 282 -19.52 12.87 11.87
N LYS A 283 -19.36 13.95 12.63
CA LYS A 283 -18.66 15.14 12.14
C LYS A 283 -17.21 14.83 11.71
N ASN A 284 -16.60 13.80 12.28
CA ASN A 284 -15.23 13.37 12.01
C ASN A 284 -15.10 12.18 11.05
N LEU A 285 -16.20 11.55 10.66
CA LEU A 285 -16.21 10.36 9.79
C LEU A 285 -15.47 10.60 8.45
N LEU A 286 -15.19 11.87 8.12
CA LEU A 286 -14.55 12.31 6.88
C LEU A 286 -13.75 13.63 6.95
N ALA A 287 -13.44 14.19 8.12
CA ALA A 287 -13.20 15.65 8.28
C ALA A 287 -11.96 16.24 7.57
N HIS A 288 -12.06 16.46 6.25
CA HIS A 288 -12.08 17.84 5.78
C HIS A 288 -13.43 18.43 6.21
N PRO A 289 -13.50 19.63 6.81
CA PRO A 289 -14.75 20.26 7.26
C PRO A 289 -15.85 20.44 6.18
N ARG A 290 -15.57 20.11 4.92
CA ARG A 290 -16.54 20.14 3.82
C ARG A 290 -16.90 18.75 3.28
N ARG A 291 -16.20 17.67 3.68
CA ARG A 291 -16.42 16.34 3.08
C ARG A 291 -17.75 15.75 3.53
N LYS A 292 -18.68 15.61 2.59
CA LYS A 292 -20.00 15.02 2.80
C LYS A 292 -20.11 13.75 1.99
N LEU A 293 -20.49 12.64 2.63
CA LEU A 293 -20.97 11.47 1.91
C LEU A 293 -22.29 11.87 1.24
N ILE A 294 -22.27 11.89 -0.08
CA ILE A 294 -23.46 12.19 -0.89
C ILE A 294 -24.25 10.89 -1.07
N HIS A 295 -23.59 9.80 -1.49
CA HIS A 295 -24.24 8.52 -1.75
C HIS A 295 -23.34 7.31 -1.50
N GLU A 296 -23.94 6.16 -1.22
CA GLU A 296 -23.26 4.86 -1.22
C GLU A 296 -24.16 3.77 -1.78
N GLY A 297 -23.56 2.72 -2.35
CA GLY A 297 -24.35 1.60 -2.89
C GLY A 297 -23.52 0.57 -3.63
N ALA A 298 -24.15 -0.57 -3.92
CA ALA A 298 -23.61 -1.57 -4.83
C ALA A 298 -23.67 -1.06 -6.27
N LEU A 299 -22.60 -1.26 -7.03
CA LEU A 299 -22.46 -0.91 -8.45
C LEU A 299 -21.85 -2.09 -9.21
N GLU A 300 -22.04 -2.11 -10.52
CA GLU A 300 -21.32 -3.02 -11.41
C GLU A 300 -20.30 -2.23 -12.23
N LEU A 301 -19.01 -2.58 -12.10
CA LEU A 301 -17.96 -1.99 -12.91
C LEU A 301 -17.67 -2.86 -14.14
N VAL A 302 -17.76 -2.28 -15.33
CA VAL A 302 -17.37 -2.95 -16.58
C VAL A 302 -15.89 -2.67 -16.86
N GLU A 303 -15.05 -3.71 -16.81
CA GLU A 303 -13.62 -3.63 -17.12
C GLU A 303 -13.25 -4.71 -18.14
N ASN A 304 -12.65 -4.31 -19.27
CA ASN A 304 -12.24 -5.20 -20.36
C ASN A 304 -13.36 -6.17 -20.82
N GLY A 305 -14.61 -5.69 -20.86
CA GLY A 305 -15.78 -6.47 -21.27
C GLY A 305 -16.35 -7.42 -20.20
N ARG A 306 -15.81 -7.41 -18.96
CA ARG A 306 -16.33 -8.19 -17.83
C ARG A 306 -16.96 -7.26 -16.79
N THR A 307 -18.11 -7.64 -16.24
CA THR A 307 -18.78 -6.97 -15.12
C THR A 307 -18.24 -7.48 -13.79
N VAL A 308 -18.00 -6.58 -12.84
CA VAL A 308 -17.52 -6.90 -11.50
C VAL A 308 -18.35 -6.14 -10.47
N ASP A 309 -18.92 -6.87 -9.51
CA ASP A 309 -19.64 -6.28 -8.38
C ASP A 309 -18.68 -5.46 -7.52
N CYS A 310 -19.03 -4.20 -7.31
CA CYS A 310 -18.33 -3.28 -6.46
C CYS A 310 -19.28 -2.55 -5.51
N TYR A 311 -18.73 -2.02 -4.43
CA TYR A 311 -19.44 -1.16 -3.50
C TYR A 311 -18.77 0.21 -3.50
N ALA A 312 -19.57 1.25 -3.72
CA ALA A 312 -19.11 2.60 -3.99
C ALA A 312 -19.49 3.57 -2.87
N PHE A 313 -18.60 4.53 -2.61
CA PHE A 313 -18.84 5.65 -1.72
C PHE A 313 -18.55 6.94 -2.49
N LEU A 314 -19.57 7.77 -2.66
CA LEU A 314 -19.50 9.09 -3.27
C LEU A 314 -19.46 10.14 -2.17
N PHE A 315 -18.29 10.73 -1.99
CA PHE A 315 -18.11 11.97 -1.26
C PHE A 315 -18.14 13.14 -2.23
N ASN A 316 -18.40 14.34 -1.73
CA ASN A 316 -18.35 15.56 -2.55
C ASN A 316 -16.97 15.91 -3.11
N ASP A 317 -15.89 15.28 -2.62
CA ASP A 317 -14.52 15.50 -3.07
C ASP A 317 -13.78 14.19 -3.48
N MET A 318 -14.42 13.03 -3.30
CA MET A 318 -13.79 11.74 -3.54
C MET A 318 -14.82 10.68 -3.92
N PHE A 319 -14.47 9.82 -4.87
CA PHE A 319 -15.25 8.64 -5.23
C PHE A 319 -14.43 7.38 -4.97
N VAL A 320 -14.89 6.56 -4.04
CA VAL A 320 -14.22 5.32 -3.62
C VAL A 320 -14.98 4.13 -4.18
N LEU A 321 -14.29 3.26 -4.90
CA LEU A 321 -14.83 1.97 -5.36
C LEU A 321 -14.08 0.82 -4.69
N SER A 322 -14.82 -0.09 -4.06
CA SER A 322 -14.30 -1.35 -3.53
C SER A 322 -14.79 -2.52 -4.40
N LYS A 323 -13.89 -3.32 -4.98
CA LYS A 323 -14.27 -4.52 -5.77
C LYS A 323 -14.27 -5.76 -4.88
N THR A 324 -15.38 -6.49 -4.80
CA THR A 324 -15.41 -7.81 -4.14
C THR A 324 -15.24 -8.92 -5.17
N LYS A 325 -14.04 -9.52 -5.26
CA LYS A 325 -13.82 -10.69 -6.11
C LYS A 325 -14.07 -11.98 -5.31
N LYS A 326 -15.11 -12.74 -5.64
CA LYS A 326 -15.29 -14.11 -5.12
C LYS A 326 -14.28 -15.05 -5.82
N CYS A 327 -13.30 -15.55 -5.07
CA CYS A 327 -12.47 -16.69 -5.47
C CYS A 327 -12.65 -17.82 -4.45
N PRO A 328 -12.98 -19.06 -4.88
CA PRO A 328 -12.91 -20.21 -3.99
C PRO A 328 -11.42 -20.55 -3.77
N ASN A 329 -10.99 -20.50 -2.51
CA ASN A 329 -9.65 -20.89 -2.04
C ASN A 329 -8.45 -20.07 -2.58
N LYS A 330 -8.27 -18.85 -2.06
CA LYS A 330 -7.00 -18.15 -1.71
C LYS A 330 -7.29 -16.67 -1.43
N LEU A 331 -6.43 -16.04 -0.63
CA LEU A 331 -6.53 -14.70 -0.03
C LEU A 331 -7.25 -13.63 -0.89
N ARG A 332 -8.13 -12.85 -0.24
CA ARG A 332 -9.00 -11.84 -0.85
C ARG A 332 -8.19 -10.62 -1.32
N VAL A 333 -7.89 -10.54 -2.61
CA VAL A 333 -7.36 -9.30 -3.22
C VAL A 333 -8.54 -8.38 -3.52
N VAL A 334 -8.68 -7.30 -2.75
CA VAL A 334 -9.61 -6.20 -3.03
C VAL A 334 -8.86 -5.18 -3.86
N SER A 335 -9.19 -5.06 -5.15
CA SER A 335 -8.70 -3.94 -5.96
C SER A 335 -9.54 -2.70 -5.64
N PHE A 336 -8.90 -1.68 -5.09
CA PHE A 336 -9.54 -0.40 -4.76
C PHE A 336 -9.20 0.64 -5.82
N TYR A 337 -10.22 1.34 -6.33
CA TYR A 337 -10.03 2.53 -7.14
C TYR A 337 -10.42 3.71 -6.26
N VAL A 338 -9.42 4.42 -5.73
CA VAL A 338 -9.63 5.73 -5.13
C VAL A 338 -9.54 6.74 -6.25
N MET A 339 -10.67 7.12 -6.82
CA MET A 339 -10.71 8.29 -7.69
C MET A 339 -10.96 9.51 -6.82
N PHE A 340 -9.88 10.21 -6.47
CA PHE A 340 -10.02 11.62 -6.09
C PHE A 340 -10.74 12.32 -7.25
N LEU A 341 -11.76 13.12 -6.95
CA LEU A 341 -12.46 13.92 -7.97
C LEU A 341 -11.55 15.07 -8.44
N ALA A 342 -10.42 14.73 -9.06
CA ALA A 342 -9.79 15.59 -10.04
C ALA A 342 -10.44 15.23 -11.37
N VAL A 343 -11.31 16.12 -11.86
CA VAL A 343 -11.94 16.00 -13.18
C VAL A 343 -10.86 15.79 -14.23
N ARG A 344 -10.63 14.54 -14.65
CA ARG A 344 -9.94 14.23 -15.91
C ARG A 344 -10.33 12.85 -16.45
N SER A 345 -11.22 12.91 -17.44
CA SER A 345 -11.26 12.09 -18.67
C SER A 345 -11.38 10.55 -18.63
N SER A 346 -11.60 9.85 -17.51
CA SER A 346 -11.64 8.37 -17.53
C SER A 346 -13.00 7.69 -17.31
N TYR A 347 -14.11 8.42 -17.17
CA TYR A 347 -15.43 7.85 -16.81
C TYR A 347 -16.30 7.44 -18.01
N ARG A 348 -15.80 6.60 -18.94
CA ARG A 348 -16.61 6.09 -20.08
C ARG A 348 -17.34 4.76 -19.85
N GLY A 349 -17.26 4.14 -18.66
CA GLY A 349 -17.56 2.70 -18.51
C GLY A 349 -18.61 2.26 -17.48
N ILE A 350 -19.28 3.15 -16.74
CA ILE A 350 -20.21 2.74 -15.65
C ILE A 350 -21.62 2.56 -16.21
N ARG A 351 -22.26 1.40 -15.97
CA ARG A 351 -23.65 1.11 -16.38
C ARG A 351 -24.50 0.67 -15.19
N ASP A 352 -25.77 1.08 -15.21
CA ASP A 352 -26.80 0.84 -14.20
C ASP A 352 -27.44 -0.55 -14.38
N THR A 353 -27.75 -1.23 -13.28
CA THR A 353 -28.51 -2.48 -13.28
C THR A 353 -29.89 -2.28 -12.68
N LYS A 354 -30.91 -2.07 -13.53
CA LYS A 354 -32.30 -2.44 -13.19
C LYS A 354 -33.09 -2.87 -14.44
N HIS A 355 -33.50 -4.13 -14.45
CA HIS A 355 -34.76 -4.57 -15.06
C HIS A 355 -35.40 -5.59 -14.11
N SER A 356 -36.22 -5.12 -13.17
CA SER A 356 -37.66 -5.37 -13.17
C SER A 356 -38.30 -4.61 -11.99
N ASP A 357 -39.48 -4.08 -12.25
CA ASP A 357 -40.48 -3.64 -11.27
C ASP A 357 -40.26 -2.30 -10.55
N ALA A 358 -40.72 -1.27 -11.26
CA ALA A 358 -41.73 -0.30 -10.84
C ALA A 358 -41.56 0.44 -9.49
N HIS A 359 -41.38 1.76 -9.64
CA HIS A 359 -41.75 2.82 -8.70
C HIS A 359 -41.07 2.81 -7.33
N SER A 360 -39.95 3.54 -7.23
CA SER A 360 -39.59 4.50 -6.16
C SER A 360 -38.07 4.64 -6.05
N CYS A 361 -37.45 5.53 -6.83
CA CYS A 361 -36.17 6.12 -6.46
C CYS A 361 -35.87 7.34 -7.37
N PRO A 362 -36.14 8.57 -6.91
CA PRO A 362 -35.77 9.81 -7.61
C PRO A 362 -34.25 10.05 -7.69
N GLU A 363 -33.44 9.25 -6.99
CA GLU A 363 -32.11 9.63 -6.48
C GLU A 363 -30.94 9.47 -7.46
N ILE A 364 -31.10 8.78 -8.61
CA ILE A 364 -29.99 8.61 -9.59
C ILE A 364 -30.00 9.71 -10.66
N GLY A 365 -31.17 10.25 -10.98
CA GLY A 365 -31.30 11.42 -11.85
C GLY A 365 -30.62 12.65 -11.26
N GLU A 366 -30.63 12.76 -9.93
CA GLU A 366 -29.97 13.85 -9.20
C GLU A 366 -28.45 13.77 -9.27
N ILE A 367 -27.84 12.57 -9.23
CA ILE A 367 -26.39 12.40 -9.37
C ILE A 367 -25.93 12.80 -10.78
N ARG A 368 -26.67 12.38 -11.82
CA ARG A 368 -26.37 12.77 -13.21
C ARG A 368 -26.57 14.27 -13.42
N SER A 369 -27.67 14.81 -12.89
CA SER A 369 -28.00 16.23 -12.94
C SER A 369 -26.98 17.09 -12.19
N TYR A 370 -26.51 16.67 -11.01
CA TYR A 370 -25.50 17.38 -10.23
C TYR A 370 -24.16 17.43 -10.97
N MET A 371 -23.75 16.31 -11.59
CA MET A 371 -22.54 16.22 -12.41
C MET A 371 -22.63 17.05 -13.71
N GLU A 372 -23.81 17.17 -14.32
CA GLU A 372 -24.06 18.04 -15.48
C GLU A 372 -24.18 19.53 -15.10
N LYS A 373 -24.68 19.85 -13.91
CA LYS A 373 -24.82 21.22 -13.42
C LYS A 373 -23.46 21.81 -13.03
N GLU A 374 -22.59 21.03 -12.41
CA GLU A 374 -21.17 21.41 -12.16
C GLU A 374 -20.40 21.61 -13.48
N ARG A 375 -20.66 20.76 -14.50
CA ARG A 375 -20.10 20.93 -15.85
C ARG A 375 -20.52 22.25 -16.50
N MET A 376 -21.77 22.68 -16.33
CA MET A 376 -22.26 23.95 -16.88
C MET A 376 -21.81 25.19 -16.10
N ASN A 377 -21.50 25.07 -14.81
CA ASN A 377 -21.02 26.19 -13.99
C ASN A 377 -19.53 26.51 -14.24
N LEU A 378 -18.73 25.55 -14.72
CA LEU A 378 -17.32 25.73 -15.06
C LEU A 378 -17.08 26.31 -16.46
N ASP A 379 -18.00 26.10 -17.41
CA ASP A 379 -17.95 26.71 -18.77
C ASP A 379 -18.34 28.21 -18.78
N LYS A 380 -18.68 28.80 -17.63
CA LYS A 380 -19.08 30.21 -17.50
C LYS A 380 -18.10 31.07 -16.68
N GLY A 381 -16.94 30.52 -16.33
CA GLY A 381 -15.87 31.22 -15.62
C GLY A 381 -14.61 31.34 -16.46
N ASP A 382 -14.70 32.05 -17.59
CA ASP A 382 -13.57 32.68 -18.28
C ASP A 382 -13.63 34.20 -18.03
#